data_AF-A0A8H5JN48-F1
#
_entry.id   AF-A0A8H5JN48-F1
#
_cell.length_a   1.000
_cell.length_b   1.000
_cell.length_c   1.000
_cell.angle_alpha   90.00
_cell.angle_beta   90.00
_cell.angle_gamma   90.00
#
_symmetry.space_group_name_H-M   'P 1'
#
loop_
_entity.id
_entity.type
_entity.pdbx_description
1 polymer ?
#
loop_
_entity_poly.entity_id
_entity_poly.type
_entity_poly.pdbx_seq_one_letter_code
_entity_poly.pdbx_strand_id
1 'polypeptide(L)'
;MLCGIPSVTLLGEVTDYEDILKRLDKLDEMGEEPAHFAKLLRPILRNMVLSFTQPTDPAIHAFWNQIAHVRRRSGSASLSGWITAFCFWSDEGEARGLGQQNNIIEEIPYPIISTDSVPGGYVTVPVKVNDHGTLYKCKMLAGSVGIQALPGLEGYVPAVEERRSTEEVDEKKTGIKPVTGWMIYEFAEPEPGKKAAYVEPYDPIWDSI
;
A
#
# COMPACT_ATOMS: atom_id res chain seq x y z
N MET A 1 -8.12 16.10 -6.87
CA MET A 1 -7.98 16.35 -5.43
C MET A 1 -6.56 16.01 -5.03
N LEU A 2 -5.84 16.99 -4.48
CA LEU A 2 -4.54 16.79 -3.84
C LEU A 2 -4.73 15.82 -2.65
N CYS A 3 -3.74 14.98 -2.38
CA CYS A 3 -3.77 14.11 -1.21
C CYS A 3 -3.75 15.02 0.03
N GLY A 4 -4.84 15.12 0.78
CA GLY A 4 -4.96 16.02 1.94
C GLY A 4 -4.35 15.40 3.20
N ILE A 5 -3.22 14.70 3.07
CA ILE A 5 -2.60 14.01 4.20
C ILE A 5 -2.04 15.08 5.12
N PRO A 6 -2.54 15.16 6.36
CA PRO A 6 -2.39 16.39 7.10
C PRO A 6 -1.08 16.33 7.93
N SER A 7 -0.46 15.16 8.10
CA SER A 7 0.95 14.96 8.46
C SER A 7 1.41 13.54 8.09
N VAL A 8 2.72 13.35 7.95
CA VAL A 8 3.36 12.04 7.74
C VAL A 8 4.48 11.89 8.76
N THR A 9 4.56 10.72 9.39
CA THR A 9 5.67 10.34 10.28
C THR A 9 6.37 9.13 9.69
N LEU A 10 7.66 9.28 9.37
CA LEU A 10 8.53 8.16 9.00
C LEU A 10 9.04 7.52 10.29
N LEU A 11 8.92 6.19 10.39
CA LEU A 11 9.40 5.43 11.54
C LEU A 11 10.79 4.86 11.22
N GLY A 12 11.67 4.82 12.23
CA GLY A 12 13.07 4.43 12.06
C GLY A 12 13.99 5.64 11.89
N GLU A 13 15.23 5.37 11.49
CA GLU A 13 16.28 6.38 11.36
C GLU A 13 16.57 6.67 9.89
N VAL A 14 17.12 7.85 9.59
CA VAL A 14 17.49 8.24 8.21
C VAL A 14 18.40 7.19 7.54
N THR A 15 19.29 6.55 8.30
CA THR A 15 20.20 5.51 7.82
C THR A 15 19.48 4.27 7.32
N ASP A 16 18.29 3.95 7.87
CA ASP A 16 17.48 2.83 7.41
C ASP A 16 16.97 3.10 5.99
N TYR A 17 16.49 4.32 5.73
CA TYR A 17 15.99 4.73 4.42
C TYR A 17 17.11 4.87 3.38
N GLU A 18 18.30 5.34 3.78
CA GLU A 18 19.48 5.33 2.91
C GLU A 18 19.92 3.92 2.55
N ASP A 19 19.86 2.97 3.48
CA ASP A 19 20.16 1.56 3.22
C ASP A 19 19.15 0.94 2.25
N ILE A 20 17.85 1.18 2.45
CA ILE A 20 16.80 0.74 1.50
C ILE A 20 17.05 1.33 0.11
N LEU A 21 17.42 2.62 0.03
CA LEU A 21 17.74 3.28 -1.25
C LEU A 21 18.92 2.61 -1.96
N LYS A 22 19.99 2.27 -1.23
CA LYS A 22 21.17 1.56 -1.78
C LYS A 22 20.81 0.16 -2.29
N ARG A 23 19.91 -0.55 -1.60
CA ARG A 23 19.47 -1.90 -2.02
C ARG A 23 18.76 -1.90 -3.37
N LEU A 24 18.24 -0.77 -3.84
CA LEU A 24 17.67 -0.66 -5.19
C LEU A 24 18.71 -0.93 -6.29
N ASP A 25 20.00 -0.68 -6.05
CA ASP A 25 21.05 -0.96 -7.02
C ASP A 25 21.13 -2.46 -7.36
N LYS A 26 20.74 -3.34 -6.42
CA LYS A 26 20.69 -4.78 -6.69
C LYS A 26 19.56 -5.15 -7.65
N LEU A 27 18.45 -4.42 -7.64
CA LEU A 27 17.32 -4.69 -8.53
C LEU A 27 17.69 -4.40 -9.99
N ASP A 28 18.56 -3.42 -10.25
CA ASP A 28 19.02 -3.11 -11.61
C ASP A 28 19.78 -4.29 -12.25
N GLU A 29 20.36 -5.19 -11.46
CA GLU A 29 21.08 -6.38 -11.94
C GLU A 29 20.16 -7.57 -12.22
N MET A 30 18.87 -7.51 -11.84
CA MET A 30 17.95 -8.66 -11.86
C MET A 30 17.11 -8.77 -13.14
N GLY A 31 17.33 -7.89 -14.12
CA GLY A 31 16.64 -7.87 -15.41
C GLY A 31 15.86 -6.58 -15.64
N GLU A 32 15.14 -6.51 -16.77
CA GLU A 32 14.45 -5.28 -17.19
C GLU A 32 13.30 -4.88 -16.25
N GLU A 33 12.47 -5.84 -15.82
CA GLU A 33 11.34 -5.53 -14.94
C GLU A 33 11.78 -5.02 -13.56
N PRO A 34 12.71 -5.68 -12.83
CA PRO A 34 13.17 -5.16 -11.54
C PRO A 34 13.94 -3.84 -11.67
N ALA A 35 14.71 -3.62 -12.74
CA ALA A 35 15.37 -2.35 -13.00
C ALA A 35 14.36 -1.21 -13.22
N HIS A 36 13.26 -1.47 -13.92
CA HIS A 36 12.18 -0.51 -14.07
C HIS A 36 11.49 -0.22 -12.72
N PHE A 37 11.20 -1.25 -11.93
CA PHE A 37 10.65 -1.05 -10.59
C PHE A 37 11.58 -0.21 -9.71
N ALA A 38 12.89 -0.47 -9.75
CA ALA A 38 13.89 0.32 -9.04
C ALA A 38 13.86 1.80 -9.47
N LYS A 39 13.73 2.08 -10.78
CA LYS A 39 13.58 3.44 -11.31
C LYS A 39 12.37 4.16 -10.72
N LEU A 40 11.24 3.49 -10.54
CA LEU A 40 10.04 4.05 -9.90
C LEU A 40 10.26 4.32 -8.40
N LEU A 41 10.98 3.44 -7.69
CA LEU A 41 11.19 3.57 -6.24
C LEU A 41 12.25 4.61 -5.85
N ARG A 42 13.27 4.85 -6.69
CA ARG A 42 14.37 5.78 -6.42
C ARG A 42 13.91 7.18 -5.99
N PRO A 43 13.04 7.90 -6.73
CA PRO A 43 12.57 9.22 -6.30
C PRO A 43 11.76 9.15 -4.99
N ILE A 44 10.97 8.10 -4.77
CA ILE A 44 10.18 7.93 -3.54
C ILE A 44 11.11 7.85 -2.33
N LEU A 45 12.10 6.96 -2.36
CA LEU A 45 13.03 6.78 -1.24
C LEU A 45 13.94 8.00 -1.04
N ARG A 46 14.37 8.68 -2.11
CA ARG A 46 15.12 9.93 -2.00
C ARG A 46 14.31 11.01 -1.27
N ASN A 47 13.05 11.19 -1.63
CA ASN A 47 12.18 12.14 -0.95
C ASN A 47 11.88 11.74 0.50
N MET A 48 11.79 10.44 0.81
CA MET A 48 11.72 9.97 2.19
C MET A 48 12.97 10.33 2.99
N VAL A 49 14.18 10.14 2.44
CA VAL A 49 15.44 10.57 3.08
C VAL A 49 15.48 12.09 3.25
N LEU A 50 15.09 12.85 2.22
CA LEU A 50 15.01 14.31 2.30
C LEU A 50 13.97 14.79 3.32
N SER A 51 12.91 14.02 3.59
CA SER A 51 11.91 14.35 4.62
C SER A 51 12.51 14.39 6.03
N PHE A 52 13.62 13.69 6.31
CA PHE A 52 14.33 13.79 7.58
C PHE A 52 15.15 15.08 7.72
N THR A 53 15.73 15.57 6.62
CA THR A 53 16.69 16.70 6.66
C THR A 53 16.08 18.03 6.24
N GLN A 54 15.01 18.00 5.45
CA GLN A 54 14.34 19.14 4.85
C GLN A 54 12.80 19.05 5.01
N PRO A 55 12.27 18.84 6.23
CA PRO A 55 10.85 18.54 6.45
C PRO A 55 9.89 19.69 6.10
N THR A 56 10.41 20.93 6.00
CA THR A 56 9.62 22.13 5.67
C THR A 56 9.79 22.58 4.22
N ASP A 57 10.55 21.84 3.40
CA ASP A 57 10.75 22.19 1.99
C ASP A 57 9.43 22.03 1.21
N PRO A 58 8.96 23.07 0.49
CA PRO A 58 7.75 22.99 -0.32
C PRO A 58 7.73 21.84 -1.33
N ALA A 59 8.89 21.44 -1.88
CA ALA A 59 9.00 20.31 -2.79
C ALA A 59 8.69 18.97 -2.09
N ILE A 60 9.13 18.81 -0.84
CA ILE A 60 8.83 17.63 -0.02
C ILE A 60 7.35 17.58 0.35
N HIS A 61 6.75 18.73 0.67
CA HIS A 61 5.30 18.81 0.85
C HIS A 61 4.54 18.44 -0.44
N ALA A 62 5.00 18.92 -1.60
CA ALA A 62 4.39 18.56 -2.88
C ALA A 62 4.49 17.06 -3.18
N PHE A 63 5.64 16.44 -2.90
CA PHE A 63 5.85 15.01 -3.01
C PHE A 63 4.84 14.20 -2.19
N TRP A 64 4.67 14.53 -0.90
CA TRP A 64 3.70 13.83 -0.03
C TRP A 64 2.26 14.03 -0.49
N ASN A 65 1.92 15.21 -1.05
CA ASN A 65 0.60 15.49 -1.62
C ASN A 65 0.31 14.72 -2.93
N GLN A 66 1.31 14.03 -3.49
CA GLN A 66 1.22 13.21 -4.70
C GLN A 66 1.19 11.69 -4.43
N ILE A 67 1.05 11.26 -3.16
CA ILE A 67 0.95 9.83 -2.79
C ILE A 67 -0.09 9.12 -3.66
N ALA A 68 -1.34 9.56 -3.56
CA ALA A 68 -2.49 8.88 -4.15
C ALA A 68 -3.50 9.90 -4.66
N HIS A 69 -3.99 9.66 -5.87
CA HIS A 69 -5.14 10.33 -6.43
C HIS A 69 -6.14 9.29 -6.91
N VAL A 70 -7.34 9.31 -6.32
CA VAL A 70 -8.44 8.44 -6.74
C VAL A 70 -9.38 9.23 -7.63
N ARG A 71 -9.67 8.71 -8.83
CA ARG A 71 -10.70 9.24 -9.73
C ARG A 71 -11.82 8.23 -9.85
N ARG A 72 -13.00 8.59 -9.36
CA ARG A 72 -14.21 7.76 -9.50
C ARG A 72 -14.93 8.09 -10.81
N ARG A 73 -15.25 7.08 -11.59
CA ARG A 73 -16.16 7.15 -12.75
C ARG A 73 -17.31 6.18 -12.51
N SER A 74 -18.39 6.29 -13.28
CA SER A 74 -19.50 5.35 -13.18
C SER A 74 -19.00 3.92 -13.43
N GLY A 75 -19.10 3.05 -12.42
CA GLY A 75 -18.72 1.63 -12.48
C GLY A 75 -17.22 1.30 -12.34
N SER A 76 -16.32 2.27 -12.15
CA SER A 76 -14.90 1.98 -11.86
C SER A 76 -14.19 3.16 -11.22
N ALA A 77 -13.24 2.88 -10.32
CA ALA A 77 -12.34 3.89 -9.78
C ALA A 77 -10.90 3.60 -10.22
N SER A 78 -10.18 4.65 -10.61
CA SER A 78 -8.75 4.56 -10.91
C SER A 78 -7.91 5.21 -9.81
N LEU A 79 -6.75 4.61 -9.55
CA LEU A 79 -5.73 5.08 -8.64
C LEU A 79 -4.50 5.54 -9.44
N SER A 80 -4.01 6.73 -9.14
CA SER A 80 -2.75 7.30 -9.63
C SER A 80 -1.97 7.94 -8.48
N GLY A 81 -0.87 8.63 -8.77
CA GLY A 81 0.11 9.07 -7.76
C GLY A 81 1.32 8.12 -7.70
N TRP A 82 2.31 8.41 -6.86
CA TRP A 82 3.50 7.57 -6.78
C TRP A 82 3.27 6.24 -6.05
N ILE A 83 2.20 6.12 -5.24
CA ILE A 83 1.86 4.89 -4.52
C ILE A 83 1.64 3.71 -5.47
N THR A 84 1.27 3.97 -6.72
CA THR A 84 1.03 2.92 -7.72
C THR A 84 2.32 2.22 -8.15
N ALA A 85 3.51 2.75 -7.83
CA ALA A 85 4.76 2.01 -7.98
C ALA A 85 4.75 0.70 -7.20
N PHE A 86 4.15 0.67 -6.01
CA PHE A 86 4.03 -0.55 -5.20
C PHE A 86 3.04 -1.57 -5.77
N CYS A 87 2.33 -1.22 -6.85
CA CYS A 87 1.45 -2.09 -7.60
C CYS A 87 2.08 -2.52 -8.93
N PHE A 88 3.41 -2.53 -9.02
CA PHE A 88 4.13 -2.81 -10.28
C PHE A 88 3.82 -4.21 -10.83
N TRP A 89 3.71 -5.23 -9.96
CA TRP A 89 3.23 -6.56 -10.36
C TRP A 89 1.76 -6.77 -9.96
N SER A 90 1.03 -7.59 -10.71
CA SER A 90 -0.28 -8.11 -10.28
C SER A 90 -0.13 -9.25 -9.25
N ASP A 91 -1.24 -9.76 -8.71
CA ASP A 91 -1.24 -10.91 -7.81
C ASP A 91 -0.72 -12.19 -8.49
N GLU A 92 -0.77 -12.25 -9.82
CA GLU A 92 -0.22 -13.32 -10.66
C GLU A 92 1.27 -13.11 -10.98
N GLY A 93 1.88 -12.01 -10.54
CA GLY A 93 3.27 -11.67 -10.82
C GLY A 93 3.49 -11.07 -12.22
N GLU A 94 2.45 -10.61 -12.90
CA GLU A 94 2.59 -9.95 -14.20
C GLU A 94 3.00 -8.48 -14.01
N ALA A 95 4.12 -8.08 -14.59
CA ALA A 95 4.55 -6.69 -14.55
C ALA A 95 3.58 -5.80 -15.33
N ARG A 96 3.18 -4.69 -14.71
CA ARG A 96 2.43 -3.64 -15.37
C ARG A 96 3.39 -2.82 -16.20
N GLY A 97 3.01 -2.59 -17.46
CA GLY A 97 3.79 -1.77 -18.40
C GLY A 97 4.01 -0.34 -17.91
N LEU A 98 4.79 0.41 -18.69
CA LEU A 98 5.10 1.81 -18.43
C LEU A 98 3.85 2.63 -18.10
N GLY A 99 3.98 3.51 -17.09
CA GLY A 99 2.91 4.43 -16.73
C GLY A 99 2.46 5.25 -17.93
N GLN A 100 1.16 5.53 -18.02
CA GLN A 100 0.67 6.46 -19.03
C GLN A 100 1.30 7.83 -18.77
N GLN A 101 1.68 8.56 -19.83
CA GLN A 101 2.36 9.88 -19.75
C GLN A 101 1.61 10.96 -18.94
N ASN A 102 0.40 10.66 -18.46
CA ASN A 102 -0.46 11.59 -17.72
C ASN A 102 -0.27 11.54 -16.19
N ASN A 103 0.63 10.70 -15.66
CA ASN A 103 0.95 10.61 -14.22
C ASN A 103 2.48 10.68 -14.02
N ILE A 104 3.07 11.83 -14.30
CA ILE A 104 4.51 12.06 -14.20
C ILE A 104 4.83 12.71 -12.86
N ILE A 105 5.75 12.11 -12.11
CA ILE A 105 6.28 12.64 -10.86
C ILE A 105 7.80 12.63 -11.01
N GLU A 106 8.43 13.79 -10.89
CA GLU A 106 9.89 13.96 -11.12
C GLU A 106 10.34 13.34 -12.46
N GLU A 107 9.63 13.66 -13.56
CA GLU A 107 9.90 13.16 -14.91
C GLU A 107 9.73 11.64 -15.10
N ILE A 108 9.28 10.92 -14.07
CA ILE A 108 9.06 9.48 -14.11
C ILE A 108 7.55 9.20 -14.27
N PRO A 109 7.13 8.45 -15.30
CA PRO A 109 5.72 8.10 -15.50
C PRO A 109 5.33 6.91 -14.61
N TYR A 110 4.40 7.15 -13.68
CA TYR A 110 3.86 6.13 -12.78
C TYR A 110 2.58 5.50 -13.37
N PRO A 111 2.32 4.20 -13.11
CA PRO A 111 1.13 3.54 -13.61
C PRO A 111 -0.16 4.15 -13.04
N ILE A 112 -1.23 4.06 -13.83
CA ILE A 112 -2.60 4.31 -13.37
C ILE A 112 -3.30 2.96 -13.39
N ILE A 113 -3.86 2.55 -12.26
CA ILE A 113 -4.46 1.23 -12.09
C ILE A 113 -5.93 1.33 -11.68
N SER A 114 -6.71 0.27 -11.90
CA SER A 114 -8.02 0.15 -11.26
C SER A 114 -7.83 -0.07 -9.76
N THR A 115 -8.68 0.53 -8.93
CA THR A 115 -8.69 0.24 -7.48
C THR A 115 -8.98 -1.22 -7.17
N ASP A 116 -9.69 -1.92 -8.07
CA ASP A 116 -10.02 -3.34 -7.93
C ASP A 116 -8.85 -4.25 -8.33
N SER A 117 -7.75 -3.65 -8.78
CA SER A 117 -6.53 -4.36 -9.19
C SER A 117 -5.35 -4.06 -8.27
N VAL A 118 -5.55 -3.47 -7.10
CA VAL A 118 -4.46 -3.28 -6.13
C VAL A 118 -4.05 -4.68 -5.61
N PRO A 119 -2.79 -5.10 -5.80
CA PRO A 119 -2.35 -6.43 -5.37
C PRO A 119 -2.34 -6.54 -3.84
N GLY A 120 -2.42 -7.78 -3.36
CA GLY A 120 -2.33 -8.09 -1.94
C GLY A 120 -0.97 -7.69 -1.35
N GLY A 121 -1.00 -6.95 -0.24
CA GLY A 121 0.21 -6.61 0.53
C GLY A 121 0.77 -7.76 1.37
N TYR A 122 0.46 -9.01 1.04
CA TYR A 122 0.83 -10.21 1.78
C TYR A 122 1.09 -11.38 0.83
N VAL A 123 1.83 -12.37 1.32
CA VAL A 123 2.07 -13.63 0.62
C VAL A 123 1.54 -14.80 1.45
N THR A 124 1.15 -15.87 0.76
CA THR A 124 0.78 -17.13 1.42
C THR A 124 1.59 -18.29 0.86
N VAL A 125 2.02 -19.21 1.73
CA VAL A 125 2.74 -20.42 1.34
C VAL A 125 2.15 -21.65 2.02
N PRO A 126 2.04 -22.79 1.34
CA PRO A 126 1.58 -24.03 1.95
C PRO A 126 2.67 -24.56 2.90
N VAL A 127 2.26 -24.96 4.11
CA VAL A 127 3.15 -25.55 5.13
C VAL A 127 2.53 -26.80 5.74
N LYS A 128 3.36 -27.73 6.20
CA LYS A 128 2.93 -28.90 6.97
C LYS A 128 3.38 -28.71 8.42
N VAL A 129 2.44 -28.77 9.35
CA VAL A 129 2.73 -28.67 10.79
C VAL A 129 2.64 -30.06 11.39
N ASN A 130 3.67 -30.48 12.13
CA ASN A 130 3.68 -31.73 12.88
C ASN A 130 3.54 -31.41 14.36
N ASP A 131 2.36 -31.67 14.92
CA ASP A 131 2.11 -31.57 16.36
C ASP A 131 2.05 -32.97 16.97
N HIS A 132 3.16 -33.37 17.60
CA HIS A 132 3.30 -34.66 18.30
C HIS A 132 2.88 -35.91 17.48
N GLY A 133 3.17 -35.90 16.17
CA GLY A 133 2.86 -37.01 15.26
C GLY A 133 1.57 -36.80 14.45
N THR A 134 0.76 -35.81 14.79
CA THR A 134 -0.40 -35.39 13.98
C THR A 134 0.05 -34.36 12.95
N LEU A 135 -0.15 -34.67 11.67
CA LEU A 135 0.21 -33.78 10.55
C LEU A 135 -0.98 -32.94 10.12
N TYR A 136 -0.82 -31.61 10.17
CA TYR A 136 -1.79 -30.64 9.70
C TYR A 136 -1.33 -30.02 8.37
N LYS A 137 -2.28 -29.89 7.44
CA LYS A 137 -2.11 -29.07 6.24
C LYS A 137 -2.48 -27.64 6.58
N CYS A 138 -1.50 -26.75 6.53
CA CYS A 138 -1.69 -25.35 6.91
C CYS A 138 -1.25 -24.43 5.78
N LYS A 139 -1.67 -23.16 5.89
CA LYS A 139 -1.09 -22.05 5.14
C LYS A 139 -0.42 -21.12 6.12
N MET A 140 0.76 -20.63 5.73
CA MET A 140 1.41 -19.50 6.40
C MET A 140 1.13 -18.25 5.59
N LEU A 141 0.62 -17.22 6.24
CA LEU A 141 0.45 -15.89 5.68
C LEU A 141 1.49 -14.96 6.30
N ALA A 142 2.12 -14.11 5.51
CA ALA A 142 3.04 -13.08 5.98
C ALA A 142 2.89 -11.78 5.16
N GLY A 143 2.84 -10.64 5.83
CA GLY A 143 2.76 -9.32 5.19
C GLY A 143 1.86 -8.35 5.95
N SER A 144 1.18 -7.47 5.22
CA SER A 144 0.17 -6.57 5.76
C SER A 144 -1.05 -7.36 6.23
N VAL A 145 -1.35 -7.32 7.53
CA VAL A 145 -2.46 -8.06 8.17
C VAL A 145 -3.58 -7.13 8.65
N GLY A 146 -3.38 -5.82 8.58
CA GLY A 146 -4.40 -4.86 8.96
C GLY A 146 -3.90 -3.42 9.10
N ILE A 147 -4.77 -2.58 9.64
CA ILE A 147 -4.50 -1.17 9.91
C ILE A 147 -4.88 -0.90 11.36
N GLN A 148 -4.01 -0.22 12.11
CA GLN A 148 -4.29 0.20 13.47
C GLN A 148 -4.60 1.70 13.49
N ALA A 149 -5.77 2.06 14.00
CA ALA A 149 -6.10 3.44 14.33
C ALA A 149 -5.34 3.88 15.59
N LEU A 150 -4.77 5.09 15.54
CA LEU A 150 -4.01 5.71 16.61
C LEU A 150 -4.64 7.04 16.99
N PRO A 151 -4.53 7.45 18.26
CA PRO A 151 -4.79 8.84 18.61
C PRO A 151 -3.93 9.78 17.78
N GLY A 152 -4.48 10.95 17.48
CA GLY A 152 -3.74 12.02 16.84
C GLY A 152 -2.54 12.44 17.68
N LEU A 153 -1.54 13.03 17.04
CA LEU A 153 -0.45 13.67 17.78
C LEU A 153 -1.04 14.72 18.74
N GLU A 154 -0.53 14.77 19.96
CA GLU A 154 -0.97 15.77 20.94
C GLU A 154 -0.64 17.19 20.42
N GLY A 155 -1.63 18.09 20.40
CA GLY A 155 -1.50 19.44 19.82
C GLY A 155 -1.64 19.53 18.30
N TYR A 156 -2.01 18.43 17.64
CA TYR A 156 -2.23 18.39 16.20
C TYR A 156 -3.55 19.06 15.77
N VAL A 157 -3.46 20.05 14.89
CA VAL A 157 -4.63 20.70 14.25
C VAL A 157 -4.74 20.17 12.83
N PRO A 158 -5.85 19.49 12.45
CA PRO A 158 -6.05 19.01 11.10
C PRO A 158 -6.00 20.15 10.08
N ALA A 159 -5.33 19.94 8.95
CA ALA A 159 -5.21 20.91 7.86
C ALA A 159 -6.52 21.13 7.05
N VAL A 160 -7.64 20.54 7.47
CA VAL A 160 -8.89 20.52 6.69
C VAL A 160 -9.94 21.37 7.39
N GLU A 161 -9.91 22.68 7.14
CA GLU A 161 -11.16 23.43 7.04
C GLU A 161 -11.83 23.03 5.71
N GLU A 162 -13.08 22.60 5.79
CA GLU A 162 -13.98 22.21 4.67
C GLU A 162 -13.81 20.82 4.04
N ARG A 163 -14.49 19.82 4.63
CA ARG A 163 -15.22 18.81 3.84
C ARG A 163 -16.65 18.65 4.34
N ARG A 164 -17.59 18.64 3.40
CA ARG A 164 -19.05 18.41 3.55
C ARG A 164 -19.36 16.96 4.01
N SER A 165 -18.85 16.53 5.15
CA SER A 165 -19.29 15.28 5.79
C SER A 165 -19.88 15.64 7.16
N THR A 166 -21.15 15.30 7.36
CA THR A 166 -21.86 15.42 8.65
C THR A 166 -21.45 14.35 9.67
N GLU A 167 -20.35 13.62 9.41
CA GLU A 167 -19.84 12.59 10.29
C GLU A 167 -18.97 13.23 11.37
N GLU A 168 -19.31 12.98 12.64
CA GLU A 168 -18.49 13.39 13.77
C GLU A 168 -17.11 12.72 13.65
N VAL A 169 -16.06 13.53 13.48
CA VAL A 169 -14.68 13.06 13.51
C VAL A 169 -14.37 12.68 14.96
N ASP A 170 -14.09 11.40 15.22
CA ASP A 170 -13.56 10.96 16.52
C ASP A 170 -12.16 11.55 16.68
N GLU A 171 -12.08 12.69 17.38
CA GLU A 171 -10.85 13.44 17.67
C GLU A 171 -9.77 12.55 18.32
N LYS A 172 -10.13 11.40 18.91
CA LYS A 172 -9.21 10.45 19.54
C LYS A 172 -8.63 9.41 18.59
N LYS A 173 -8.94 9.41 17.29
CA LYS A 173 -8.46 8.41 16.32
C LYS A 173 -8.13 9.00 14.94
N THR A 174 -7.30 10.02 14.90
CA THR A 174 -6.97 10.75 13.66
C THR A 174 -5.72 10.23 12.94
N GLY A 175 -5.00 9.26 13.52
CA GLY A 175 -3.84 8.61 12.90
C GLY A 175 -4.12 7.17 12.48
N ILE A 176 -3.39 6.67 11.48
CA ILE A 176 -3.37 5.25 11.10
C ILE A 176 -1.93 4.77 10.91
N LYS A 177 -1.68 3.50 11.20
CA LYS A 177 -0.43 2.82 10.80
C LYS A 177 -0.72 1.43 10.25
N PRO A 178 0.09 0.93 9.30
CA PRO A 178 -0.01 -0.46 8.87
C PRO A 178 0.38 -1.42 10.00
N VAL A 179 -0.26 -2.58 10.04
CA VAL A 179 0.10 -3.70 10.90
C VAL A 179 0.65 -4.81 10.01
N THR A 180 1.91 -5.16 10.24
CA THR A 180 2.55 -6.31 9.58
C THR A 180 2.63 -7.47 10.55
N GLY A 181 2.52 -8.69 10.03
CA GLY A 181 2.57 -9.89 10.85
C GLY A 181 2.65 -11.14 10.01
N TRP A 182 2.68 -12.26 10.71
CA TRP A 182 2.56 -13.58 10.12
C TRP A 182 1.67 -14.46 10.99
N MET A 183 0.96 -15.39 10.35
CA MET A 183 0.13 -16.37 11.04
C MET A 183 0.14 -17.70 10.29
N ILE A 184 -0.01 -18.80 11.02
CA ILE A 184 -0.24 -20.12 10.45
C ILE A 184 -1.65 -20.54 10.84
N TYR A 185 -2.43 -20.95 9.84
CA TYR A 185 -3.79 -21.45 10.06
C TYR A 185 -4.00 -22.74 9.28
N GLU A 186 -4.78 -23.63 9.88
CA GLU A 186 -5.26 -24.84 9.20
C GLU A 186 -6.20 -24.41 8.06
N PHE A 187 -5.99 -25.00 6.89
CA PHE A 187 -6.85 -24.75 5.73
C PHE A 187 -7.44 -26.09 5.28
N ALA A 188 -8.74 -26.25 5.49
CA ALA A 188 -9.46 -27.36 4.89
C ALA A 188 -9.56 -27.13 3.39
N GLU A 189 -8.98 -28.02 2.58
CA GLU A 189 -9.28 -28.06 1.15
C GLU A 189 -10.79 -28.32 1.00
N PRO A 190 -11.50 -27.57 0.14
CA PRO A 190 -12.92 -27.83 -0.09
C PRO A 190 -13.10 -29.25 -0.62
N GLU A 191 -14.18 -29.92 -0.17
CA GLU A 191 -14.51 -31.26 -0.66
C GLU A 191 -14.59 -31.28 -2.20
N PRO A 192 -14.17 -32.39 -2.86
CA PRO A 192 -14.28 -32.51 -4.31
C PRO A 192 -15.72 -32.22 -4.78
N GLY A 193 -15.91 -31.17 -5.58
CA GLY A 193 -17.21 -30.75 -6.09
C GLY A 193 -17.91 -29.64 -5.29
N LYS A 194 -17.37 -29.19 -4.15
CA LYS A 194 -17.82 -27.98 -3.44
C LYS A 194 -16.86 -26.83 -3.75
N LYS A 195 -17.38 -25.67 -4.16
CA LYS A 195 -16.54 -24.46 -4.27
C LYS A 195 -16.02 -24.08 -2.88
N ALA A 196 -14.76 -23.65 -2.79
CA ALA A 196 -14.26 -23.00 -1.58
C ALA A 196 -15.22 -21.86 -1.21
N ALA A 197 -15.57 -21.75 0.07
CA ALA A 197 -16.28 -20.59 0.58
C ALA A 197 -15.34 -19.39 0.46
N TYR A 198 -15.39 -18.71 -0.68
CA TYR A 198 -14.87 -17.35 -0.78
C TYR A 198 -15.78 -16.50 0.11
N VAL A 199 -15.20 -15.78 1.06
CA VAL A 199 -15.87 -14.62 1.64
C VAL A 199 -15.95 -13.63 0.49
N GLU A 200 -17.14 -13.42 -0.07
CA GLU A 200 -17.34 -12.36 -1.05
C GLU A 200 -16.89 -11.04 -0.41
N PRO A 201 -16.12 -10.20 -1.12
CA PRO A 201 -15.78 -8.87 -0.62
C PRO A 201 -17.07 -8.17 -0.21
N TYR A 202 -17.08 -7.53 0.96
CA TYR A 202 -18.21 -6.73 1.41
C TYR A 202 -18.64 -5.75 0.30
N ASP A 203 -19.84 -5.93 -0.24
CA ASP A 203 -20.46 -5.06 -1.23
C ASP A 203 -21.44 -4.11 -0.52
N PRO A 204 -21.07 -2.84 -0.31
CA PRO A 204 -21.92 -1.87 0.40
C PRO A 204 -23.20 -1.49 -0.37
N ILE A 205 -23.42 -2.00 -1.59
CA ILE A 205 -24.57 -1.63 -2.43
C ILE A 205 -25.87 -2.36 -2.00
N TRP A 206 -25.78 -3.46 -1.25
CA TRP A 206 -26.96 -4.28 -0.91
C TRP A 206 -27.65 -3.95 0.41
N ASP A 207 -27.05 -3.11 1.27
CA ASP A 207 -27.67 -2.69 2.55
C ASP A 207 -28.57 -1.44 2.42
N SER A 208 -28.85 -0.98 1.19
CA SER A 208 -29.70 0.19 0.92
C SER A 208 -30.99 -0.11 0.14
N ILE A 209 -31.54 -1.33 0.25
CA ILE A 209 -32.89 -1.64 -0.25
C ILE A 209 -33.82 -1.98 0.90
#